data_AF-A0A7W4GQY6-F1
#
_entry.id   AF-A0A7W4GQY6-F1
#
_cell.length_a   1.000
_cell.length_b   1.000
_cell.length_c   1.000
_cell.angle_alpha   90.00
_cell.angle_beta   90.00
_cell.angle_gamma   90.00
#
_symmetry.space_group_name_H-M   'P 1'
#
loop_
_entity.id
_entity.type
_entity.pdbx_description
1 polymer ?
#
loop_
_entity_poly.entity_id
_entity_poly.type
_entity_poly.pdbx_seq_one_letter_code
_entity_poly.pdbx_strand_id
1 'polypeptide(L)'
;MTQALDLESRDPGRAAISYARAALRGSARAAYYLGQLHETGSGVAPNPDMARLWYAAAADLPRAQQRLQALATADAPGIPAPPVPVFQARPGNGGSEMIWRLPEGAAPVRFRVEIFGPVDQPLPVQETTVPGLILPFPVSAWRVTALGADGSESVPSALVRMIPAEE
;
A
#
# COMPACT_ATOMS: atom_id res chain seq x y z
N MET A 1 -25.49 -28.35 -2.44
CA MET A 1 -26.29 -27.21 -1.95
C MET A 1 -26.13 -27.20 -0.44
N THR A 2 -25.24 -26.42 0.17
CA THR A 2 -25.22 -24.95 0.17
C THR A 2 -23.82 -24.49 0.54
N GLN A 3 -23.00 -24.11 -0.46
CA GLN A 3 -21.73 -23.45 -0.19
C GLN A 3 -22.03 -21.98 0.10
N ALA A 4 -21.61 -21.55 1.29
CA ALA A 4 -21.66 -20.19 1.77
C ALA A 4 -20.92 -19.24 0.81
N LEU A 5 -21.65 -18.46 0.04
CA LEU A 5 -21.08 -17.40 -0.81
C LEU A 5 -22.14 -16.32 -1.04
N ASP A 6 -22.39 -15.49 -0.03
CA ASP A 6 -22.93 -14.13 -0.23
C ASP A 6 -22.76 -13.30 1.06
N LEU A 7 -21.51 -13.00 1.41
CA LEU A 7 -21.16 -11.80 2.19
C LEU A 7 -20.20 -10.95 1.35
N GLU A 8 -20.45 -10.94 0.04
CA GLU A 8 -19.81 -10.03 -0.89
C GLU A 8 -20.39 -8.63 -0.69
N SER A 9 -19.52 -7.62 -0.70
CA SER A 9 -19.86 -6.19 -0.83
C SER A 9 -20.10 -5.32 0.41
N ARG A 10 -19.84 -5.74 1.66
CA ARG A 10 -19.94 -4.81 2.83
C ARG A 10 -18.77 -4.75 3.81
N ASP A 11 -17.62 -5.32 3.49
CA ASP A 11 -16.38 -5.02 4.23
C ASP A 11 -15.68 -3.80 3.63
N PRO A 12 -15.75 -2.63 4.27
CA PRO A 12 -15.12 -1.44 3.70
C PRO A 12 -13.58 -1.54 3.64
N GLY A 13 -12.97 -2.40 4.47
CA GLY A 13 -11.57 -2.78 4.32
C GLY A 13 -11.26 -3.49 2.99
N ARG A 14 -12.18 -4.32 2.48
CA ARG A 14 -12.03 -4.97 1.16
C ARG A 14 -12.16 -3.95 0.02
N ALA A 15 -13.04 -2.96 0.17
CA ALA A 15 -13.18 -1.88 -0.81
C ALA A 15 -11.88 -1.07 -0.93
N ALA A 16 -11.24 -0.74 0.20
CA ALA A 16 -9.96 -0.05 0.20
C ALA A 16 -8.86 -0.84 -0.53
N ILE A 17 -8.78 -2.16 -0.32
CA ILE A 17 -7.84 -3.03 -1.04
C ILE A 17 -8.14 -3.06 -2.56
N SER A 18 -9.41 -3.15 -2.96
CA SER A 18 -9.80 -3.10 -4.37
C SER A 18 -9.41 -1.78 -5.04
N TYR A 19 -9.64 -0.65 -4.37
CA TYR A 19 -9.19 0.65 -4.85
C TYR A 19 -7.66 0.75 -4.90
N ALA A 20 -6.94 0.21 -3.91
CA ALA A 20 -5.48 0.19 -3.89
C ALA A 20 -4.93 -0.59 -5.09
N ARG A 21 -5.48 -1.77 -5.38
CA ARG A 21 -5.10 -2.56 -6.57
C ARG A 21 -5.35 -1.80 -7.86
N ALA A 22 -6.48 -1.11 -7.99
CA ALA A 22 -6.78 -0.30 -9.17
C ALA A 22 -5.85 0.92 -9.28
N ALA A 23 -5.52 1.57 -8.17
CA ALA A 23 -4.58 2.69 -8.10
C ALA A 23 -3.17 2.27 -8.54
N LEU A 24 -2.69 1.11 -8.06
CA LEU A 24 -1.41 0.54 -8.46
C LEU A 24 -1.34 0.18 -9.96
N ARG A 25 -2.49 0.00 -10.62
CA ARG A 25 -2.60 -0.21 -12.07
C ARG A 25 -2.78 1.10 -12.85
N GLY A 26 -2.57 2.25 -12.21
CA GLY A 26 -2.60 3.57 -12.83
C GLY A 26 -3.94 4.30 -12.76
N SER A 27 -4.93 3.80 -12.01
CA SER A 27 -6.21 4.50 -11.86
C SER A 27 -6.10 5.67 -10.86
N ALA A 28 -5.84 6.88 -11.37
CA ALA A 28 -5.80 8.11 -10.56
C ALA A 28 -7.11 8.33 -9.78
N ARG A 29 -8.26 7.95 -10.36
CA ARG A 29 -9.55 8.07 -9.69
C ARG A 29 -9.69 7.09 -8.51
N ALA A 30 -9.18 5.87 -8.65
CA ALA A 30 -9.15 4.92 -7.54
C ALA A 30 -8.22 5.41 -6.41
N ALA A 31 -7.06 5.95 -6.76
CA ALA A 31 -6.14 6.55 -5.81
C ALA A 31 -6.80 7.73 -5.05
N TYR A 32 -7.52 8.61 -5.76
CA TYR A 32 -8.27 9.70 -5.12
C TYR A 32 -9.33 9.19 -4.14
N TYR A 33 -10.16 8.21 -4.54
CA TYR A 33 -11.17 7.66 -3.65
C TYR A 33 -10.56 6.96 -2.44
N LEU A 34 -9.46 6.24 -2.63
CA LEU A 34 -8.75 5.60 -1.54
C LEU A 34 -8.17 6.63 -0.55
N GLY A 35 -7.62 7.73 -1.07
CA GLY A 35 -7.20 8.86 -0.24
C GLY A 35 -8.36 9.40 0.60
N GLN A 36 -9.54 9.58 -0.02
CA GLN A 36 -10.73 10.04 0.67
C GLN A 36 -11.19 9.07 1.77
N LEU A 37 -11.18 7.75 1.51
CA LEU A 37 -11.56 6.74 2.51
C LEU A 37 -10.67 6.82 3.75
N HIS A 38 -9.36 7.03 3.58
CA HIS A 38 -8.41 7.20 4.68
C HIS A 38 -8.52 8.58 5.35
N GLU A 39 -8.87 9.65 4.61
CA GLU A 39 -9.13 10.97 5.18
C GLU A 39 -10.38 10.97 6.07
N THR A 40 -11.47 10.37 5.61
CA THR A 40 -12.75 10.37 6.33
C THR A 40 -12.90 9.21 7.32
N GLY A 41 -12.00 8.23 7.28
CA GLY A 41 -12.13 6.99 8.06
C GLY A 41 -13.36 6.17 7.66
N SER A 42 -13.81 6.29 6.41
CA SER A 42 -15.02 5.60 5.92
C SER A 42 -14.74 4.11 5.70
N GLY A 43 -14.82 3.38 6.81
CA GLY A 43 -14.68 1.93 6.86
C GLY A 43 -13.26 1.40 6.62
N VAL A 44 -12.29 2.29 6.71
CA VAL A 44 -10.91 2.02 7.11
C VAL A 44 -10.58 2.93 8.29
N ALA A 45 -9.57 2.60 9.08
CA ALA A 45 -9.11 3.51 10.12
C ALA A 45 -8.66 4.84 9.45
N PRO A 46 -9.07 6.00 9.99
CA PRO A 46 -8.64 7.28 9.47
C PRO A 46 -7.12 7.37 9.58
N ASN A 47 -6.48 7.73 8.48
CA ASN A 47 -5.03 7.87 8.41
C ASN A 47 -4.69 8.96 7.38
N PRO A 48 -4.40 10.20 7.84
CA PRO A 48 -4.11 11.31 6.94
C PRO A 48 -2.82 11.08 6.13
N ASP A 49 -1.84 10.35 6.65
CA ASP A 49 -0.58 10.07 5.94
C ASP A 49 -0.81 9.11 4.77
N MET A 50 -1.60 8.06 5.01
CA MET A 50 -2.09 7.19 3.93
C MET A 50 -2.87 8.00 2.89
N ALA A 51 -3.76 8.91 3.33
CA ALA A 51 -4.54 9.74 2.43
C ALA A 51 -3.64 10.61 1.53
N ARG A 52 -2.62 11.26 2.10
CA ARG A 52 -1.64 12.07 1.36
C ARG A 52 -0.92 11.27 0.28
N LEU A 53 -0.44 10.06 0.60
CA LEU A 53 0.28 9.22 -0.37
C LEU A 53 -0.62 8.84 -1.56
N TRP A 54 -1.88 8.48 -1.28
CA TRP A 54 -2.83 8.14 -2.35
C TRP A 54 -3.28 9.37 -3.14
N TYR A 55 -3.44 10.53 -2.52
CA TYR A 55 -3.70 11.77 -3.25
C TYR A 55 -2.52 12.20 -4.10
N ALA A 56 -1.28 12.00 -3.64
CA ALA A 56 -0.08 12.22 -4.45
C ALA A 56 -0.04 11.27 -5.66
N ALA A 57 -0.45 10.01 -5.51
CA ALA A 57 -0.61 9.08 -6.63
C ALA A 57 -1.71 9.52 -7.63
N ALA A 58 -2.69 10.28 -7.14
CA ALA A 58 -3.76 10.86 -7.94
C ALA A 58 -3.47 12.29 -8.42
N ALA A 59 -2.19 12.71 -8.47
CA ALA A 59 -1.80 14.09 -8.78
C ALA A 59 -2.33 14.62 -10.12
N ASP A 60 -2.73 13.77 -11.06
CA ASP A 60 -3.40 14.15 -12.32
C ASP A 60 -4.79 14.80 -12.09
N LEU A 61 -5.43 14.50 -10.95
CA LEU A 61 -6.72 15.05 -10.60
C LEU A 61 -6.57 16.34 -9.80
N PRO A 62 -7.12 17.49 -10.26
CA PRO A 62 -7.03 18.76 -9.53
C PRO A 62 -7.62 18.69 -8.12
N ARG A 63 -8.68 17.89 -7.94
CA ARG A 63 -9.31 17.65 -6.64
C ARG A 63 -8.39 16.89 -5.69
N ALA A 64 -7.57 15.97 -6.19
CA ALA A 64 -6.59 15.26 -5.39
C ALA A 64 -5.48 16.21 -4.94
N GLN A 65 -4.98 17.06 -5.84
CA GLN A 65 -3.99 18.08 -5.49
C GLN A 65 -4.52 19.06 -4.42
N GLN A 66 -5.78 19.51 -4.57
CA GLN A 66 -6.41 20.38 -3.57
C GLN A 66 -6.49 19.69 -2.20
N ARG A 67 -6.88 18.41 -2.16
CA ARG A 67 -6.94 17.63 -0.91
C ARG A 67 -5.56 17.38 -0.32
N LEU A 68 -4.57 17.06 -1.16
CA LEU A 68 -3.18 16.90 -0.74
C LEU A 68 -2.63 18.17 -0.10
N GLN A 69 -2.90 19.35 -0.69
CA GLN A 69 -2.51 20.63 -0.12
C GLN A 69 -3.21 20.92 1.21
N ALA A 70 -4.49 20.57 1.33
CA ALA A 70 -5.23 20.72 2.59
C ALA A 70 -4.70 19.81 3.71
N LEU A 71 -4.15 18.64 3.35
CA LEU A 71 -3.56 17.66 4.27
C LEU A 71 -2.04 17.83 4.46
N ALA A 72 -1.41 18.77 3.76
CA ALA A 72 0.00 19.07 3.90
C ALA A 72 0.25 19.88 5.19
N THR A 73 -0.02 19.29 6.35
CA THR A 73 0.52 19.76 7.62
C THR A 73 2.00 19.38 7.71
N ALA A 74 2.77 20.23 8.40
CA ALA A 74 4.22 20.15 8.51
C ALA A 74 4.71 18.71 8.67
N ASP A 75 5.66 18.30 7.83
CA ASP A 75 6.36 17.02 7.92
C ASP A 75 6.74 16.82 9.39
N ALA A 76 6.09 15.86 10.07
CA ALA A 76 6.36 15.63 11.47
C ALA A 76 7.75 15.02 11.54
N PRO A 77 8.77 15.73 12.05
CA PRO A 77 10.12 15.21 12.07
C PRO A 77 10.11 13.94 12.93
N GLY A 78 10.60 12.84 12.37
CA GLY A 78 10.62 11.58 13.09
C GLY A 78 10.90 10.37 12.21
N ILE A 79 11.21 9.27 12.89
CA ILE A 79 11.37 7.97 12.24
C ILE A 79 9.96 7.46 11.90
N PRO A 80 9.68 7.15 10.62
CA PRO A 80 8.39 6.59 10.25
C PRO A 80 8.16 5.26 10.95
N ALA A 81 6.91 4.98 11.28
CA ALA A 81 6.56 3.70 11.88
C ALA A 81 6.68 2.58 10.82
N PRO A 82 7.04 1.34 11.23
CA PRO A 82 7.23 0.26 10.28
C PRO A 82 5.93 -0.04 9.53
N PRO A 83 5.96 -0.12 8.19
CA PRO A 83 4.79 -0.42 7.40
C PRO A 83 4.25 -1.81 7.72
N VAL A 84 2.93 -1.96 7.68
CA VAL A 84 2.24 -3.20 8.03
C VAL A 84 1.67 -3.81 6.75
N PRO A 85 2.19 -4.96 6.29
CA PRO A 85 1.60 -5.71 5.19
C PRO A 85 0.12 -6.04 5.47
N VAL A 86 -0.76 -5.72 4.53
CA VAL A 86 -2.21 -5.98 4.67
C VAL A 86 -2.78 -6.89 3.60
N PHE A 87 -2.14 -6.93 2.43
CA PHE A 87 -2.59 -7.77 1.34
C PHE A 87 -1.41 -8.21 0.50
N GLN A 88 -1.47 -9.46 0.07
CA GLN A 88 -0.60 -10.00 -0.95
C GLN A 88 -1.40 -10.93 -1.85
N ALA A 89 -1.08 -10.95 -3.14
CA ALA A 89 -1.68 -11.86 -4.09
C ALA A 89 -0.69 -12.28 -5.17
N ARG A 90 -0.85 -13.52 -5.64
CA ARG A 90 -0.21 -14.01 -6.86
C ARG A 90 -1.26 -14.10 -7.96
N PRO A 91 -1.50 -13.03 -8.73
CA PRO A 91 -2.41 -13.09 -9.86
C PRO A 91 -2.00 -14.19 -10.85
N GLY A 92 -2.98 -14.79 -11.55
CA GLY A 92 -2.76 -15.87 -12.52
C GLY A 92 -1.92 -15.47 -13.75
N ASN A 93 -1.49 -14.21 -13.85
CA ASN A 93 -0.50 -13.75 -14.82
C ASN A 93 0.95 -14.00 -14.37
N GLY A 94 1.17 -14.66 -13.22
CA GLY A 94 2.50 -14.99 -12.71
C GLY A 94 3.20 -13.87 -11.94
N GLY A 95 2.52 -12.73 -11.73
CA GLY A 95 3.06 -11.60 -10.98
C GLY A 95 2.90 -11.71 -9.46
N SER A 96 3.33 -10.68 -8.76
CA SER A 96 3.13 -10.52 -7.31
C SER A 96 2.57 -9.13 -7.02
N GLU A 97 1.49 -9.06 -6.26
CA GLU A 97 0.88 -7.81 -5.81
C GLU A 97 1.00 -7.72 -4.30
N MET A 98 1.49 -6.58 -3.80
CA MET A 98 1.72 -6.35 -2.38
C MET A 98 1.14 -4.98 -1.99
N ILE A 99 0.38 -4.93 -0.91
CA ILE A 99 -0.17 -3.69 -0.36
C ILE A 99 0.08 -3.70 1.15
N TRP A 100 0.50 -2.55 1.67
CA TRP A 100 0.70 -2.32 3.09
C TRP A 100 -0.07 -1.09 3.53
N ARG A 101 -0.27 -0.97 4.84
CA ARG A 101 -0.79 0.23 5.49
C ARG A 101 0.28 0.84 6.39
N LEU A 102 0.08 2.11 6.71
CA LEU A 102 0.92 2.79 7.69
C LEU A 102 0.23 2.77 9.06
N PRO A 103 0.99 2.45 10.13
CA PRO A 103 0.58 2.84 11.48
C PRO A 103 0.69 4.36 11.66
N GLU A 104 0.12 4.87 12.75
CA GLU A 104 0.28 6.27 13.15
C GLU A 104 1.75 6.54 13.50
N GLY A 105 2.30 7.65 13.00
CA GLY A 105 3.71 8.01 13.19
C GLY A 105 4.18 9.07 12.21
N ALA A 106 5.49 9.24 12.09
CA ALA A 106 6.05 10.15 11.08
C ALA A 106 5.71 9.67 9.67
N ALA A 107 5.35 10.61 8.81
CA ALA A 107 4.85 10.30 7.48
C ALA A 107 6.00 9.97 6.53
N PRO A 108 6.03 8.77 5.92
CA PRO A 108 7.05 8.46 4.94
C PRO A 108 6.78 9.18 3.62
N VAL A 109 7.87 9.47 2.91
CA VAL A 109 7.84 10.00 1.53
C VAL A 109 8.09 8.91 0.49
N ARG A 110 8.77 7.83 0.89
CA ARG A 110 9.12 6.69 0.03
C ARG A 110 9.13 5.40 0.83
N PHE A 111 9.12 4.30 0.10
CA PHE A 111 9.23 2.95 0.64
C PHE A 111 10.31 2.20 -0.13
N ARG A 112 11.11 1.45 0.62
CA ARG A 112 12.04 0.48 0.10
C ARG A 112 11.46 -0.91 0.31
N VAL A 113 11.34 -1.69 -0.76
CA VAL A 113 10.79 -3.04 -0.72
C VAL A 113 11.91 -4.03 -1.05
N GLU A 114 12.26 -4.84 -0.06
CA GLU A 114 13.17 -5.97 -0.22
C GLU A 114 12.37 -7.20 -0.59
N ILE A 115 12.85 -7.93 -1.60
CA ILE A 115 12.09 -8.99 -2.24
C ILE A 115 12.99 -10.19 -2.48
N PHE A 116 12.41 -11.38 -2.35
CA PHE A 116 13.10 -12.65 -2.49
C PHE A 116 12.42 -13.48 -3.58
N GLY A 117 13.21 -14.05 -4.49
CA GLY A 117 12.73 -14.88 -5.58
C GLY A 117 12.29 -16.28 -5.11
N PRO A 118 11.87 -17.16 -6.03
CA PRO A 118 11.29 -18.47 -5.71
C PRO A 118 12.15 -19.40 -4.86
N VAL A 119 13.48 -19.24 -4.89
CA VAL A 119 14.46 -20.06 -4.12
C VAL A 119 15.10 -19.25 -2.98
N ASP A 120 14.35 -18.30 -2.42
CA ASP A 120 14.78 -17.39 -1.36
C ASP A 120 15.99 -16.52 -1.71
N GLN A 121 16.27 -16.34 -3.01
CA GLN A 121 17.38 -15.49 -3.45
C GLN A 121 16.98 -14.01 -3.35
N PRO A 122 17.84 -13.12 -2.81
CA PRO A 122 17.56 -11.70 -2.79
C PRO A 122 17.51 -11.15 -4.23
N LEU A 123 16.47 -10.38 -4.53
CA LEU A 123 16.30 -9.67 -5.79
C LEU A 123 16.64 -8.18 -5.63
N PRO A 124 16.84 -7.44 -6.73
CA PRO A 124 17.05 -6.00 -6.66
C PRO A 124 15.93 -5.30 -5.90
N VAL A 125 16.32 -4.54 -4.89
CA VAL A 125 15.43 -3.74 -4.05
C VAL A 125 14.61 -2.79 -4.92
N GLN A 126 13.33 -2.66 -4.61
CA GLN A 126 12.42 -1.77 -5.32
C GLN A 126 12.10 -0.56 -4.45
N GLU A 127 11.92 0.60 -5.07
CA GLU A 127 11.49 1.81 -4.37
C GLU A 127 10.16 2.29 -4.93
N THR A 128 9.27 2.74 -4.04
CA THR A 128 7.95 3.25 -4.42
C THR A 128 7.55 4.42 -3.52
N THR A 129 6.75 5.34 -4.05
CA THR A 129 6.17 6.46 -3.31
C THR A 129 4.74 6.18 -2.85
N VAL A 130 4.19 5.01 -3.20
CA VAL A 130 2.84 4.61 -2.83
C VAL A 130 2.89 3.36 -1.95
N PRO A 131 1.91 3.14 -1.05
CA PRO A 131 1.94 2.02 -0.12
C PRO A 131 1.47 0.70 -0.79
N GLY A 132 2.10 0.37 -1.91
CA GLY A 132 1.90 -0.87 -2.64
C GLY A 132 2.87 -1.02 -3.82
N LEU A 133 3.00 -2.26 -4.30
CA LEU A 133 3.89 -2.64 -5.39
C LEU A 133 3.28 -3.79 -6.21
N ILE A 134 3.41 -3.70 -7.53
CA ILE A 134 3.07 -4.79 -8.46
C ILE A 134 4.34 -5.19 -9.20
N LEU A 135 4.64 -6.48 -9.17
CA LEU A 135 5.79 -7.08 -9.84
C LEU A 135 5.30 -8.03 -10.94
N PRO A 136 5.94 -8.02 -12.12
CA PRO A 136 5.57 -8.90 -13.23
C PRO A 136 6.13 -10.33 -13.10
N PHE A 137 6.66 -10.70 -11.93
CA PHE A 137 7.28 -11.99 -11.66
C PHE A 137 6.92 -12.52 -10.26
N PRO A 138 7.05 -13.83 -10.00
CA PRO A 138 6.72 -14.42 -8.72
C PRO A 138 7.83 -14.17 -7.69
N VAL A 139 7.42 -13.90 -6.46
CA VAL A 139 8.30 -13.73 -5.30
C VAL A 139 7.93 -14.78 -4.23
N SER A 140 8.90 -15.18 -3.41
CA SER A 140 8.69 -16.10 -2.29
C SER A 140 8.51 -15.36 -0.96
N ALA A 141 9.16 -14.20 -0.82
CA ALA A 141 9.07 -13.40 0.37
C ALA A 141 9.32 -11.92 0.07
N TRP A 142 8.87 -11.07 0.97
CA TRP A 142 9.09 -9.63 0.89
C TRP A 142 8.97 -8.95 2.24
N ARG A 143 9.60 -7.78 2.36
CA ARG A 143 9.42 -6.85 3.47
C ARG A 143 9.60 -5.42 2.98
N VAL A 144 9.06 -4.48 3.71
CA VAL A 144 9.06 -3.07 3.32
C VAL A 144 9.56 -2.19 4.46
N THR A 145 10.33 -1.16 4.10
CA THR A 145 10.88 -0.15 5.00
C THR A 145 10.35 1.21 4.58
N ALA A 146 9.86 1.98 5.55
CA ALA A 146 9.39 3.33 5.31
C ALA A 146 10.55 4.33 5.41
N LEU A 147 10.61 5.29 4.50
CA LEU A 147 11.66 6.31 4.42
C LEU A 147 11.02 7.70 4.60
N GLY A 148 11.43 8.42 5.63
CA GLY A 148 11.03 9.81 5.92
C GLY A 148 11.75 10.82 5.03
N ALA A 149 11.26 12.06 5.00
CA ALA A 149 11.82 13.13 4.18
C ALA A 149 13.28 13.46 4.53
N ASP A 150 13.63 13.39 5.81
CA ASP A 150 14.98 13.65 6.33
C ASP A 150 15.97 12.48 6.13
N GLY A 151 15.58 11.44 5.39
CA GLY A 151 16.37 10.21 5.23
C GLY A 151 16.27 9.24 6.41
N SER A 152 15.40 9.52 7.38
CA SER A 152 15.10 8.59 8.49
C SER A 152 14.42 7.33 7.96
N GLU A 153 14.91 6.15 8.34
CA GLU A 153 14.36 4.86 7.90
C GLU A 153 13.68 4.16 9.08
N SER A 154 12.51 3.58 8.86
CA SER A 154 11.90 2.69 9.84
C SER A 154 12.70 1.39 9.97
N VAL A 155 12.44 0.61 11.02
CA VAL A 155 12.76 -0.83 10.95
C VAL A 155 11.96 -1.46 9.80
N PRO A 156 12.49 -2.49 9.11
CA PRO A 156 11.73 -3.18 8.09
C PRO A 156 10.51 -3.86 8.72
N SER A 157 9.45 -3.99 7.93
CA SER A 157 8.30 -4.82 8.29
C SER A 157 8.74 -6.27 8.55
N ALA A 158 7.87 -7.04 9.21
CA ALA A 158 8.05 -8.49 9.26
C ALA A 158 8.23 -9.06 7.84
N LEU A 159 9.09 -10.08 7.72
CA LEU A 159 9.26 -10.81 6.47
C LEU A 159 7.98 -11.60 6.17
N VAL A 160 7.30 -11.25 5.10
CA VAL A 160 6.08 -11.91 4.67
C VAL A 160 6.42 -12.95 3.63
N ARG A 161 6.01 -14.19 3.87
CA ARG A 161 6.12 -15.28 2.91
C ARG A 161 4.89 -15.27 2.00
N MET A 162 5.10 -15.34 0.69
CA MET A 162 4.01 -15.48 -0.27
C MET A 162 3.34 -16.84 -0.09
N ILE A 163 2.05 -16.85 0.21
CA ILE A 163 1.27 -18.08 0.31
C ILE A 163 1.25 -18.71 -1.10
N PRO A 164 1.59 -20.00 -1.25
CA PRO A 164 1.43 -20.68 -2.53
C PRO A 164 -0.03 -20.58 -2.98
N ALA A 165 -0.28 -20.50 -4.29
CA ALA A 165 -1.64 -20.68 -4.77
C ALA A 165 -2.06 -22.09 -4.32
N GLU A 166 -3.11 -22.18 -3.50
CA GLU A 166 -3.71 -23.48 -3.19
C GLU A 166 -4.17 -24.07 -4.52
N GLU A 167 -3.67 -25.27 -4.86
CA GLU A 167 -4.01 -26.00 -6.09
C GLU A 167 -5.43 -26.57 -6.06
#